data_AF-A0A2V8UEK4-F1
#
_entry.id   AF-A0A2V8UEK4-F1
#
_cell.length_a   1.000
_cell.length_b   1.000
_cell.length_c   1.000
_cell.angle_alpha   90.00
_cell.angle_beta   90.00
_cell.angle_gamma   90.00
#
_symmetry.space_group_name_H-M   'P 1'
#
loop_
_entity.id
_entity.type
_entity.pdbx_description
1 polymer ?
#
loop_
_entity_poly.entity_id
_entity_poly.type
_entity_poly.pdbx_seq_one_letter_code
_entity_poly.pdbx_strand_id
1 'polypeptide(L)'
;MLRDTGVPVDAPYGGVNQKTFEELEQSLAAMEQVYSAARDSGDQRQAQDARNAVIEAKEHARFAARSTKTSPEKRAQKEEMIQWMLVWLENPGVFPAWVKLRRQKM
;
A
#
# COMPACT_ATOMS: atom_id res chain seq x y z
N MET A 1 31.80 0.35 -20.24
CA MET A 1 31.27 1.17 -19.13
C MET A 1 30.11 0.39 -18.52
N LEU A 2 30.38 -0.18 -17.35
CA LEU A 2 29.53 -1.07 -16.60
C LEU A 2 28.28 -0.33 -16.09
N ARG A 3 27.12 -0.61 -16.68
CA ARG A 3 25.82 -0.39 -16.03
C ARG A 3 25.54 -1.59 -15.14
N ASP A 4 26.40 -1.70 -14.14
CA ASP A 4 26.38 -2.68 -13.07
C ASP A 4 25.72 -2.00 -11.88
N THR A 5 24.41 -2.10 -11.82
CA THR A 5 23.67 -1.88 -10.59
C THR A 5 22.65 -2.98 -10.57
N GLY A 6 23.08 -4.11 -10.01
CA GLY A 6 22.19 -5.19 -9.63
C GLY A 6 21.12 -4.63 -8.73
N VAL A 7 19.90 -4.55 -9.25
CA VAL A 7 18.72 -4.31 -8.46
C VAL A 7 17.92 -5.60 -8.51
N PRO A 8 18.04 -6.51 -7.53
CA PRO A 8 16.82 -6.95 -6.89
C PRO A 8 16.34 -5.76 -6.06
N VAL A 9 15.17 -5.22 -6.38
CA VAL A 9 14.53 -4.23 -5.49
C VAL A 9 14.24 -5.03 -4.21
N ASP A 10 15.15 -4.95 -3.24
CA ASP A 10 15.19 -5.78 -2.05
C ASP A 10 14.20 -5.25 -1.01
N ALA A 11 12.93 -5.44 -1.35
CA ALA A 11 11.86 -5.77 -0.44
C ALA A 11 11.01 -6.79 -1.23
N PRO A 12 10.63 -7.95 -0.67
CA PRO A 12 9.88 -8.98 -1.43
C PRO A 12 8.52 -8.50 -1.97
N TYR A 13 8.14 -7.26 -1.69
CA TYR A 13 6.92 -6.60 -2.15
C TYR A 13 7.33 -5.33 -2.91
N GLY A 14 7.20 -5.34 -4.24
CA GLY A 14 7.63 -4.28 -5.15
C GLY A 14 6.90 -2.93 -5.04
N GLY A 15 6.70 -2.43 -3.83
CA GLY A 15 6.00 -1.19 -3.51
C GLY A 15 4.48 -1.33 -3.64
N VAL A 16 3.75 -0.57 -2.82
CA VAL A 16 2.31 -0.42 -3.01
C VAL A 16 2.08 0.42 -4.27
N ASN A 17 1.49 -0.20 -5.29
CA ASN A 17 1.34 0.44 -6.60
C ASN A 17 0.09 1.32 -6.61
N GLN A 18 0.29 2.65 -6.62
CA GLN A 18 -0.77 3.67 -6.43
C GLN A 18 -1.24 4.31 -7.74
N LYS A 19 -1.14 3.58 -8.85
CA LYS A 19 -1.58 4.06 -10.16
C LYS A 19 -3.10 3.99 -10.29
N THR A 20 -3.71 2.93 -9.76
CA THR A 20 -5.15 2.69 -9.77
C THR A 20 -5.62 2.13 -8.43
N PHE A 21 -6.92 2.24 -8.15
CA PHE A 21 -7.51 1.62 -6.95
C PHE A 21 -7.39 0.10 -6.98
N GLU A 22 -7.44 -0.53 -8.16
CA GLU A 22 -7.31 -1.98 -8.31
C GLU A 22 -5.89 -2.46 -8.01
N GLU A 23 -4.87 -1.77 -8.52
CA GLU A 23 -3.48 -2.09 -8.17
C GLU A 23 -3.19 -1.87 -6.69
N LEU A 24 -3.79 -0.84 -6.08
CA LEU A 24 -3.70 -0.60 -4.65
C LEU A 24 -4.36 -1.72 -3.83
N GLU A 25 -5.56 -2.15 -4.23
CA GLU A 25 -6.28 -3.27 -3.60
C GLU A 25 -5.45 -4.56 -3.64
N GLN A 26 -4.95 -4.92 -4.83
CA GLN A 26 -4.11 -6.10 -5.02
C GLN A 26 -2.83 -6.02 -4.18
N SER A 27 -2.18 -4.85 -4.14
CA SER A 27 -0.98 -4.65 -3.31
C SER A 27 -1.28 -4.83 -1.82
N LEU A 28 -2.37 -4.24 -1.33
CA LEU A 28 -2.74 -4.31 0.10
C LEU A 28 -3.24 -5.71 0.49
N ALA A 29 -3.94 -6.41 -0.41
CA ALA A 29 -4.32 -7.81 -0.21
C ALA A 29 -3.10 -8.73 -0.14
N ALA A 30 -2.09 -8.53 -1.00
CA ALA A 30 -0.84 -9.28 -0.92
C ALA A 30 -0.10 -9.00 0.40
N MET A 31 -0.06 -7.75 0.86
CA MET A 31 0.53 -7.39 2.16
C MET A 31 -0.22 -8.03 3.33
N GLU A 32 -1.55 -8.16 3.24
CA GLU A 32 -2.35 -8.82 4.28
C GLU A 32 -2.00 -10.31 4.40
N GLN A 33 -1.89 -11.02 3.27
CA GLN A 33 -1.48 -12.43 3.26
C GLN A 33 -0.10 -12.62 3.88
N VAL A 34 0.82 -11.72 3.57
CA VAL A 34 2.17 -11.71 4.13
C VAL A 34 2.14 -11.44 5.63
N TYR A 35 1.38 -10.43 6.06
CA TYR A 35 1.25 -10.07 7.45
C TYR A 35 0.64 -11.21 8.26
N SER A 36 -0.38 -11.89 7.74
CA SER A 36 -0.99 -13.07 8.35
C SER A 36 0.00 -14.23 8.42
N ALA A 37 0.69 -14.54 7.32
CA ALA A 37 1.68 -15.63 7.29
C ALA A 37 2.85 -15.38 8.25
N ALA A 38 3.31 -14.14 8.35
CA ALA A 38 4.36 -13.71 9.28
C ALA A 38 3.87 -13.79 10.74
N ARG A 39 2.63 -13.38 11.01
CA ARG A 39 1.97 -13.55 12.32
C ARG A 39 1.91 -15.02 12.74
N ASP A 40 1.46 -15.89 11.84
CA ASP A 40 1.29 -17.32 12.11
C ASP A 40 2.65 -18.02 12.32
N SER A 41 3.67 -17.58 11.58
CA SER A 41 5.04 -18.11 11.68
C SER A 41 5.85 -17.49 12.83
N GLY A 42 5.30 -16.46 13.51
CA GLY A 42 6.01 -15.72 14.56
C GLY A 42 7.11 -14.77 14.05
N ASP A 43 7.19 -14.52 12.75
CA ASP A 43 8.18 -13.64 12.13
C ASP A 43 7.75 -12.17 12.27
N GLN A 44 8.10 -11.57 13.40
CA GLN A 44 7.81 -10.16 13.67
C GLN A 44 8.50 -9.21 12.68
N ARG A 45 9.64 -9.61 12.09
CA ARG A 45 10.38 -8.76 11.17
C ARG A 45 9.62 -8.61 9.86
N GLN A 46 9.16 -9.73 9.31
CA GLN A 46 8.35 -9.71 8.09
C GLN A 46 7.02 -8.97 8.28
N ALA A 47 6.38 -9.09 9.45
CA ALA A 47 5.18 -8.34 9.79
C ALA A 47 5.44 -6.82 9.90
N GLN A 48 6.60 -6.42 10.43
CA GLN A 48 7.02 -5.03 10.53
C GLN A 48 7.35 -4.45 9.14
N ASP A 49 8.03 -5.20 8.30
CA ASP A 49 8.40 -4.80 6.94
C ASP A 49 7.15 -4.56 6.07
N ALA A 50 6.15 -5.43 6.16
CA ALA A 50 4.85 -5.24 5.50
C ALA A 50 4.17 -3.93 5.94
N ARG A 51 4.20 -3.61 7.24
CA ARG A 51 3.68 -2.35 7.77
C ARG A 51 4.47 -1.13 7.27
N ASN A 52 5.79 -1.20 7.28
CA ASN A 52 6.65 -0.12 6.82
C ASN A 52 6.39 0.20 5.34
N ALA A 53 6.22 -0.82 4.49
CA ALA A 53 5.89 -0.64 3.08
C ALA A 53 4.57 0.14 2.87
N VAL A 54 3.54 -0.13 3.69
CA VAL A 54 2.26 0.61 3.62
C VAL A 54 2.39 2.03 4.17
N ILE A 55 3.23 2.26 5.18
CA ILE A 55 3.52 3.60 5.71
C ILE A 55 4.26 4.45 4.64
N GLU A 56 5.28 3.91 4.00
CA GLU A 56 6.02 4.60 2.92
C GLU A 56 5.09 4.94 1.75
N ALA A 57 4.24 3.99 1.36
CA ALA A 57 3.22 4.24 0.34
C ALA A 57 2.28 5.39 0.73
N LYS A 58 1.80 5.41 1.97
CA LYS A 58 0.93 6.48 2.47
C LYS A 58 1.63 7.84 2.42
N GLU A 59 2.89 7.91 2.82
CA GLU A 59 3.66 9.16 2.79
C GLU A 59 3.91 9.63 1.34
N HIS A 60 4.18 8.71 0.40
CA HIS A 60 4.24 9.04 -1.03
C HIS A 60 2.90 9.58 -1.57
N ALA A 61 1.78 8.95 -1.20
CA ALA A 61 0.44 9.39 -1.60
C ALA A 61 0.14 10.79 -1.03
N ARG A 62 0.52 11.02 0.23
CA ARG A 62 0.36 12.31 0.92
C ARG A 62 1.20 13.40 0.27
N PHE A 63 2.43 13.08 -0.11
CA PHE A 63 3.30 14.00 -0.83
C PHE A 63 2.70 14.37 -2.20
N ALA A 64 2.18 13.38 -2.94
CA ALA A 64 1.51 13.60 -4.22
C ALA A 64 0.22 14.44 -4.08
N ALA A 65 -0.56 14.23 -3.02
CA ALA A 65 -1.78 14.99 -2.71
C ALA A 65 -1.49 16.45 -2.31
N ARG A 66 -0.35 16.71 -1.64
CA ARG A 66 0.09 18.07 -1.26
C ARG A 66 0.75 18.84 -2.41
N SER A 67 1.14 18.17 -3.49
CA SER A 67 1.75 18.82 -4.64
C SER A 67 0.76 19.77 -5.31
N THR A 68 1.16 21.03 -5.50
CA THR A 68 0.35 22.09 -6.12
C THR A 68 0.06 21.86 -7.61
N LYS A 69 0.74 20.88 -8.22
CA LYS A 69 0.54 20.46 -9.63
C LYS A 69 -0.58 19.41 -9.78
N THR A 70 -1.14 18.93 -8.68
CA THR A 70 -2.15 17.87 -8.68
C THR A 70 -3.55 18.48 -8.80
N SER A 71 -4.28 18.13 -9.85
CA SER A 71 -5.68 18.53 -10.02
C SER A 71 -6.54 18.09 -8.81
N PRO A 72 -7.61 18.83 -8.46
CA PRO A 72 -8.47 18.50 -7.33
C PRO A 72 -9.04 17.06 -7.40
N GLU A 73 -9.36 16.56 -8.58
CA GLU A 73 -9.79 15.16 -8.78
C GLU A 73 -8.69 14.15 -8.43
N LYS A 74 -7.46 14.39 -8.89
CA LYS A 74 -6.31 13.53 -8.56
C LYS A 74 -5.96 13.61 -7.08
N ARG A 75 -6.17 14.76 -6.44
CA ARG A 75 -5.98 14.93 -5.01
C ARG A 75 -7.00 14.11 -4.23
N ALA A 76 -8.29 14.21 -4.57
CA ALA A 76 -9.34 13.40 -3.96
C ALA A 76 -9.07 11.89 -4.13
N GLN A 77 -8.61 11.49 -5.31
CA GLN A 77 -8.19 10.11 -5.56
C GLN A 77 -7.06 9.67 -4.62
N LYS A 78 -6.01 10.50 -4.46
CA LYS A 78 -4.90 10.19 -3.55
C LYS A 78 -5.31 10.21 -2.08
N GLU A 79 -6.22 11.10 -1.68
CA GLU A 79 -6.78 11.14 -0.32
C GLU A 79 -7.58 9.87 -0.01
N GLU A 80 -8.35 9.36 -0.96
CA GLU A 80 -9.03 8.07 -0.83
C GLU A 80 -8.03 6.91 -0.75
N MET A 81 -6.98 6.89 -1.58
CA MET A 81 -5.91 5.90 -1.48
C MET A 81 -5.23 5.90 -0.10
N ILE A 82 -5.03 7.08 0.50
CA ILE A 82 -4.50 7.22 1.87
C ILE A 82 -5.47 6.62 2.88
N GLN A 83 -6.78 6.82 2.73
CA GLN A 83 -7.78 6.22 3.60
C GLN A 83 -7.73 4.69 3.55
N TRP A 84 -7.55 4.10 2.36
CA TRP A 84 -7.42 2.66 2.20
C TRP A 84 -6.21 2.11 2.95
N MET A 85 -5.06 2.79 2.82
CA MET A 85 -3.84 2.42 3.54
C MET A 85 -3.99 2.58 5.07
N LEU A 86 -4.70 3.61 5.53
CA LEU A 86 -4.99 3.81 6.95
C LEU A 86 -5.82 2.66 7.54
N VAL A 87 -6.92 2.29 6.85
CA VAL A 87 -7.77 1.17 7.27
C VAL A 87 -6.97 -0.12 7.38
N TRP A 88 -6.08 -0.38 6.41
CA TRP A 88 -5.20 -1.54 6.45
C TRP A 88 -4.22 -1.49 7.64
N LEU A 89 -3.64 -0.32 7.94
CA LEU A 89 -2.72 -0.15 9.08
C LEU A 89 -3.41 -0.33 10.44
N GLU A 90 -4.68 0.10 10.54
CA GLU A 90 -5.52 -0.09 11.73
C GLU A 90 -5.93 -1.54 11.92
N ASN A 91 -6.47 -2.18 10.88
CA ASN A 91 -6.89 -3.58 10.91
C ASN A 91 -6.70 -4.25 9.54
N PRO A 92 -5.55 -4.94 9.31
CA PRO A 92 -5.24 -5.52 8.01
C PRO A 92 -6.27 -6.59 7.61
N GLY A 93 -6.75 -7.40 8.56
CA GLY A 93 -7.74 -8.45 8.27
C GLY A 93 -9.15 -7.95 7.91
N VAL A 94 -9.49 -6.69 8.22
CA VAL A 94 -10.80 -6.09 7.86
C VAL A 94 -10.75 -5.45 6.48
N PHE A 95 -9.56 -5.10 6.01
CA PHE A 95 -9.37 -4.38 4.74
C PHE A 95 -10.03 -5.08 3.53
N PRO A 96 -9.89 -6.41 3.31
CA PRO A 96 -10.50 -7.07 2.14
C PRO A 96 -12.03 -7.01 2.12
N ALA A 97 -12.67 -7.04 3.29
CA ALA A 97 -14.13 -6.91 3.40
C ALA A 97 -14.56 -5.44 3.22
N TRP A 98 -13.82 -4.51 3.81
CA TRP A 98 -14.08 -3.08 3.73
C TRP A 98 -13.93 -2.53 2.30
N VAL A 99 -12.87 -2.90 1.59
CA VAL A 99 -12.60 -2.41 0.23
C VAL A 99 -13.68 -2.83 -0.76
N LYS A 100 -14.20 -4.06 -0.64
CA LYS A 100 -15.32 -4.57 -1.44
C LYS A 100 -16.58 -3.71 -1.25
N LEU A 101 -16.92 -3.37 -0.01
CA LEU A 101 -18.05 -2.49 0.30
C LEU A 101 -17.83 -1.07 -0.22
N ARG A 102 -16.60 -0.57 -0.15
CA ARG A 102 -16.24 0.77 -0.65
C ARG A 102 -16.35 0.85 -2.16
N ARG A 103 -15.86 -0.15 -2.90
CA ARG A 103 -15.99 -0.25 -4.36
C ARG A 103 -17.43 -0.36 -4.84
N GLN A 104 -18.33 -0.93 -4.05
CA GLN A 104 -19.76 -0.99 -4.37
C GLN A 104 -20.47 0.37 -4.23
N LYS A 105 -19.92 1.28 -3.42
CA LYS A 105 -20.47 2.62 -3.18
C LYS A 105 -19.86 3.73 -4.03
N MET A 106 -18.73 3.46 -4.70
CA MET A 106 -18.10 4.36 -5.67
C MET A 106 -18.74 4.19 -7.04
#